data_AF-A0A3M1CMG8-F1
#
_entry.id   AF-A0A3M1CMG8-F1
#
_cell.length_a   1.000
_cell.length_b   1.000
_cell.length_c   1.000
_cell.angle_alpha   90.00
_cell.angle_beta   90.00
_cell.angle_gamma   90.00
#
_symmetry.space_group_name_H-M   'P 1'
#
loop_
_entity.id
_entity.type
_entity.pdbx_description
1 polymer ?
#
loop_
_entity_poly.entity_id
_entity_poly.type
_entity_poly.pdbx_seq_one_letter_code
_entity_poly.pdbx_strand_id
1 'polypeptide(L)'
;MPIGYNPAWQGSPRRRSVVMPTGETAIIVPVPEAEPLVGRWRARFDKHAAQGVPAHITLLSPFVPGTQLDAALPALREILAGPPPDFRFEELVLFPGGRDASGQPRPGLAVLTPKPDDWFLDRSRALCRRFGLLPYGGRYGTDVHPHLTVAYGSLDRVEQEARFAAIAADLAPSLPLRCQPGTARILVRDDDRWWTRLELPLGGGG
;
A
#
# COMPACT_ATOMS: atom_id res chain seq x y z
N MET A 1 44.43 -44.42 12.15
CA MET A 1 42.95 -44.42 12.01
C MET A 1 42.37 -44.91 13.32
N PRO A 2 41.16 -44.49 13.76
CA PRO A 2 40.25 -43.49 13.18
C PRO A 2 39.87 -42.32 14.14
N ILE A 3 39.60 -41.10 13.63
CA ILE A 3 38.28 -40.43 13.39
C ILE A 3 37.67 -39.87 14.70
N GLY A 4 37.28 -38.60 14.85
CA GLY A 4 36.97 -37.61 13.82
C GLY A 4 36.97 -36.16 14.32
N TYR A 5 37.44 -35.32 13.40
CA TYR A 5 37.16 -33.89 13.28
C TYR A 5 35.82 -33.74 12.55
N ASN A 6 34.95 -32.84 13.00
CA ASN A 6 33.89 -32.26 12.15
C ASN A 6 33.82 -30.73 12.37
N PRO A 7 34.16 -29.93 11.35
CA PRO A 7 34.12 -28.47 11.39
C PRO A 7 32.78 -27.92 10.87
N ALA A 8 32.71 -26.60 10.75
CA ALA A 8 31.75 -25.81 9.98
C ALA A 8 30.52 -25.26 10.73
N TRP A 9 30.76 -24.20 11.51
CA TRP A 9 29.88 -23.03 11.52
C TRP A 9 30.63 -21.83 10.96
N GLN A 10 30.71 -21.75 9.64
CA GLN A 10 30.98 -20.51 8.91
C GLN A 10 29.83 -20.32 7.91
N GLY A 11 28.70 -19.88 8.43
CA GLY A 11 27.64 -19.32 7.60
C GLY A 11 28.05 -17.93 7.17
N SER A 12 28.81 -17.82 6.09
CA SER A 12 29.02 -16.54 5.39
C SER A 12 27.65 -15.93 5.07
N PRO A 13 27.40 -14.65 5.37
CA PRO A 13 26.18 -14.00 4.91
C PRO A 13 26.21 -14.05 3.39
N ARG A 14 25.27 -14.78 2.79
CA ARG A 14 25.06 -14.74 1.34
C ARG A 14 24.80 -13.27 0.99
N ARG A 15 25.78 -12.60 0.39
CA ARG A 15 25.53 -11.38 -0.37
C ARG A 15 24.44 -11.74 -1.37
N ARG A 16 23.21 -11.30 -1.13
CA ARG A 16 22.19 -11.27 -2.17
C ARG A 16 22.81 -10.48 -3.31
N SER A 17 22.84 -11.08 -4.49
CA SER A 17 23.17 -10.39 -5.73
C SER A 17 22.37 -9.08 -5.74
N VAL A 18 23.06 -7.96 -5.94
CA VAL A 18 22.43 -6.67 -6.22
C VAL A 18 21.84 -6.78 -7.62
N VAL A 19 20.73 -7.51 -7.75
CA VAL A 19 19.88 -7.39 -8.92
C VAL A 19 19.20 -6.05 -8.74
N MET A 20 19.60 -5.08 -9.56
CA MET A 20 18.93 -3.79 -9.62
C MET A 20 17.47 -4.08 -9.95
N PRO A 21 16.51 -3.75 -9.06
CA PRO A 21 15.15 -4.13 -9.33
C PRO A 21 14.65 -3.34 -10.55
N THR A 22 14.25 -4.03 -11.62
CA THR A 22 13.65 -3.41 -12.80
C THR A 22 12.13 -3.31 -12.70
N GLY A 23 11.54 -3.90 -11.65
CA GLY A 23 10.10 -3.98 -11.47
C GLY A 23 9.42 -2.67 -11.08
N GLU A 24 8.09 -2.70 -11.13
CA GLU A 24 7.21 -1.61 -10.71
C GLU A 24 7.49 -1.24 -9.25
N THR A 25 7.47 0.05 -8.93
CA THR A 25 7.62 0.53 -7.56
C THR A 25 6.38 1.28 -7.11
N ALA A 26 6.19 1.37 -5.79
CA ALA A 26 5.09 2.12 -5.18
C ALA A 26 5.54 2.76 -3.87
N ILE A 27 4.91 3.87 -3.50
CA ILE A 27 5.12 4.55 -2.22
C ILE A 27 3.83 4.43 -1.42
N ILE A 28 3.92 3.83 -0.24
CA ILE A 28 2.77 3.60 0.65
C ILE A 28 3.08 4.08 2.07
N VAL A 29 2.04 4.34 2.85
CA VAL A 29 2.09 4.50 4.31
C VAL A 29 1.36 3.31 4.93
N PRO A 30 2.07 2.36 5.57
CA PRO A 30 1.44 1.24 6.26
C PRO A 30 0.57 1.73 7.43
N VAL A 31 -0.52 1.00 7.69
CA VAL A 31 -1.44 1.27 8.81
C VAL A 31 -1.57 -0.01 9.65
N PRO A 32 -0.57 -0.33 10.50
CA PRO A 32 -0.56 -1.58 11.25
C PRO A 32 -1.76 -1.73 12.20
N GLU A 33 -2.31 -0.63 12.71
CA GLU A 33 -3.49 -0.63 13.57
C GLU A 33 -4.74 -1.16 12.84
N ALA A 34 -4.79 -1.02 11.52
CA ALA A 34 -5.89 -1.53 10.71
C ALA A 34 -5.76 -3.02 10.39
N GLU A 35 -4.55 -3.59 10.41
CA GLU A 35 -4.32 -4.99 10.00
C GLU A 35 -5.20 -6.01 10.73
N PRO A 36 -5.38 -5.96 12.07
CA PRO A 36 -6.24 -6.92 12.76
C PRO A 36 -7.70 -6.87 12.30
N LEU A 37 -8.16 -5.72 11.80
CA LEU A 37 -9.55 -5.51 11.37
C LEU A 37 -9.72 -5.91 9.89
N VAL A 38 -8.81 -5.47 9.03
CA VAL A 38 -8.99 -5.55 7.57
C VAL A 38 -8.21 -6.68 6.93
N GLY A 39 -7.18 -7.20 7.60
CA GLY A 39 -6.20 -8.13 7.02
C GLY A 39 -6.83 -9.39 6.43
N ARG A 40 -7.82 -9.98 7.09
CA ARG A 40 -8.54 -11.16 6.58
C ARG A 40 -9.38 -10.87 5.33
N TRP A 41 -9.99 -9.69 5.27
CA TRP A 41 -10.79 -9.26 4.12
C TRP A 41 -9.88 -8.96 2.94
N ARG A 42 -8.78 -8.24 3.20
CA ARG A 42 -7.76 -7.94 2.21
C ARG A 42 -7.10 -9.21 1.68
N ALA A 43 -6.69 -10.15 2.53
CA ALA A 43 -6.08 -11.41 2.09
C ALA A 43 -7.00 -12.20 1.13
N ARG A 44 -8.32 -12.11 1.32
CA ARG A 44 -9.30 -12.81 0.48
C ARG A 44 -9.71 -12.02 -0.76
N PHE A 45 -9.75 -10.69 -0.68
CA PHE A 45 -10.41 -9.82 -1.66
C PHE A 45 -9.56 -8.64 -2.13
N ASP A 46 -8.29 -8.56 -1.80
CA ASP A 46 -7.31 -7.62 -2.35
C ASP A 46 -6.10 -8.42 -2.82
N LYS A 47 -5.91 -8.49 -4.15
CA LYS A 47 -4.78 -9.20 -4.75
C LYS A 47 -3.44 -8.71 -4.20
N HIS A 48 -3.32 -7.43 -3.86
CA HIS A 48 -2.06 -6.85 -3.38
C HIS A 48 -1.71 -7.36 -1.98
N ALA A 49 -2.70 -7.64 -1.14
CA ALA A 49 -2.48 -8.28 0.16
C ALA A 49 -1.90 -9.70 -0.01
N ALA A 50 -2.45 -10.49 -0.93
CA ALA A 50 -1.91 -11.82 -1.26
C ALA A 50 -0.49 -11.75 -1.84
N GLN A 51 -0.10 -10.62 -2.44
CA GLN A 51 1.24 -10.36 -2.95
C GLN A 51 2.21 -9.78 -1.90
N GLY A 52 1.80 -9.65 -0.64
CA GLY A 52 2.64 -9.19 0.47
C GLY A 52 2.53 -7.72 0.83
N VAL A 53 1.58 -6.97 0.25
CA VAL A 53 1.36 -5.56 0.59
C VAL A 53 0.50 -5.45 1.86
N PRO A 54 1.00 -4.84 2.95
CA PRO A 54 0.25 -4.68 4.20
C PRO A 54 -0.95 -3.74 4.01
N ALA A 55 -1.81 -3.62 5.02
CA ALA A 55 -2.81 -2.57 5.11
C ALA A 55 -2.11 -1.22 5.03
N HIS A 56 -2.54 -0.37 4.10
CA HIS A 56 -1.80 0.84 3.75
C HIS A 56 -2.68 1.89 3.11
N ILE A 57 -2.17 3.12 3.09
CA ILE A 57 -2.62 4.21 2.23
C ILE A 57 -1.56 4.41 1.14
N THR A 58 -1.98 4.44 -0.13
CA THR A 58 -1.07 4.69 -1.26
C THR A 58 -0.79 6.18 -1.40
N LEU A 59 0.48 6.58 -1.44
CA LEU A 59 0.87 7.95 -1.82
C LEU A 59 1.06 8.07 -3.32
N LEU A 60 1.74 7.11 -3.95
CA LEU A 60 1.90 7.06 -5.40
C LEU A 60 2.19 5.64 -5.90
N SER A 61 1.49 5.21 -6.94
CA SER A 61 1.76 3.99 -7.71
C SER A 61 1.25 4.17 -9.14
N PRO A 62 1.96 3.67 -10.17
CA PRO A 62 3.36 3.27 -10.10
C PRO A 62 4.26 4.47 -9.79
N PHE A 63 5.40 4.21 -9.18
CA PHE A 63 6.49 5.16 -9.01
C PHE A 63 7.64 4.86 -10.00
N VAL A 64 8.78 5.54 -9.89
CA VAL A 64 9.89 5.38 -10.85
C VAL A 64 10.39 3.93 -10.88
N PRO A 65 10.89 3.43 -12.03
CA PRO A 65 11.53 2.12 -12.09
C PRO A 65 12.57 1.92 -10.98
N GLY A 66 12.70 0.70 -10.46
CA GLY A 66 13.62 0.44 -9.35
C GLY A 66 15.09 0.79 -9.63
N THR A 67 15.50 0.81 -10.90
CA THR A 67 16.83 1.29 -11.36
C THR A 67 17.04 2.80 -11.17
N GLN A 68 15.96 3.58 -11.08
CA GLN A 68 15.98 5.03 -10.86
C GLN A 68 15.69 5.42 -9.41
N LEU A 69 15.39 4.45 -8.54
CA LEU A 69 14.96 4.71 -7.18
C LEU A 69 16.03 5.48 -6.38
N ASP A 70 17.30 5.06 -6.44
CA ASP A 70 18.38 5.69 -5.67
C ASP A 70 18.55 7.18 -6.03
N ALA A 71 18.39 7.53 -7.30
CA ALA A 71 18.43 8.92 -7.77
C ALA A 71 17.20 9.74 -7.30
N ALA A 72 16.06 9.08 -7.05
CA ALA A 72 14.85 9.71 -6.57
C ALA A 72 14.83 9.93 -5.04
N LEU A 73 15.65 9.20 -4.28
CA LEU A 73 15.62 9.21 -2.81
C LEU A 73 15.79 10.60 -2.17
N PRO A 74 16.70 11.49 -2.62
CA PRO A 74 16.84 12.81 -2.02
C PRO A 74 15.55 13.63 -2.09
N ALA A 75 14.94 13.71 -3.28
CA ALA A 75 13.68 14.43 -3.48
C ALA A 75 12.52 13.76 -2.72
N LEU A 76 12.52 12.42 -2.65
CA LEU A 76 11.51 11.68 -1.88
C LEU A 76 11.59 12.01 -0.39
N ARG A 77 12.79 12.06 0.20
CA ARG A 77 12.97 12.42 1.61
C ARG A 77 12.52 13.85 1.90
N GLU A 78 12.83 14.78 1.00
CA GLU A 78 12.38 16.17 1.11
C GLU A 78 10.85 16.27 1.06
N ILE A 79 10.22 15.61 0.08
CA ILE A 79 8.75 15.62 -0.04
C ILE A 79 8.09 15.00 1.18
N LEU A 80 8.60 13.87 1.67
CA LEU A 80 8.02 13.16 2.81
C LEU A 80 8.41 13.76 4.16
N ALA A 81 9.24 14.81 4.19
CA ALA A 81 9.62 15.47 5.43
C ALA A 81 8.40 16.10 6.12
N GLY A 82 8.44 16.13 7.44
CA GLY A 82 7.40 16.70 8.29
C GLY A 82 6.39 15.65 8.77
N PRO A 83 6.14 15.58 10.09
CA PRO A 83 5.25 14.58 10.67
C PRO A 83 3.84 14.69 10.09
N PRO A 84 3.25 13.58 9.63
CA PRO A 84 1.82 13.52 9.40
C PRO A 84 1.07 13.71 10.73
N PRO A 85 -0.13 14.29 10.70
CA PRO A 85 -0.99 14.29 11.88
C PRO A 85 -1.46 12.87 12.18
N ASP A 86 -1.82 12.63 13.44
CA ASP A 86 -2.68 11.50 13.79
C ASP A 86 -3.97 11.59 12.96
N PHE A 87 -4.46 10.44 12.49
CA PHE A 87 -5.68 10.37 11.69
C PHE A 87 -6.61 9.27 12.21
N ARG A 88 -7.83 9.25 11.70
CA ARG A 88 -8.78 8.18 11.98
C ARG A 88 -9.52 7.73 10.73
N PHE A 89 -9.96 6.48 10.73
CA PHE A 89 -10.99 6.00 9.83
C PHE A 89 -12.33 6.08 10.55
N GLU A 90 -13.29 6.84 10.03
CA GLU A 90 -14.59 7.03 10.66
C GLU A 90 -15.63 6.01 10.18
N GLU A 91 -15.60 5.69 8.90
CA GLU A 91 -16.59 4.84 8.27
C GLU A 91 -16.00 4.08 7.07
N LEU A 92 -16.66 2.99 6.70
CA LEU A 92 -16.38 2.26 5.47
C LEU A 92 -17.14 2.92 4.32
N VAL A 93 -16.42 3.31 3.28
CA VAL A 93 -16.98 3.85 2.04
C VAL A 93 -17.05 2.74 1.00
N LEU A 94 -18.23 2.57 0.42
CA LEU A 94 -18.52 1.55 -0.57
C LEU A 94 -18.72 2.17 -1.94
N PHE A 95 -17.88 1.77 -2.88
CA PHE A 95 -18.05 2.07 -4.30
C PHE A 95 -18.58 0.81 -4.99
N PRO A 96 -19.89 0.73 -5.28
CA PRO A 96 -20.42 -0.41 -5.99
C PRO A 96 -19.73 -0.55 -7.34
N GLY A 97 -19.50 -1.78 -7.77
CA GLY A 97 -19.05 -2.12 -9.12
C GLY A 97 -20.22 -2.14 -10.09
N GLY A 98 -20.13 -2.97 -11.12
CA GLY A 98 -21.22 -3.19 -12.07
C GLY A 98 -20.70 -3.33 -13.48
N ARG A 99 -21.28 -2.58 -14.42
CA ARG A 99 -20.81 -2.48 -15.79
C ARG A 99 -20.60 -1.02 -16.16
N ASP A 100 -19.58 -0.74 -16.96
CA ASP A 100 -19.42 0.58 -17.57
C ASP A 100 -20.39 0.77 -18.76
N ALA A 101 -20.34 1.94 -19.40
CA ALA A 101 -21.20 2.26 -20.54
C ALA A 101 -21.01 1.32 -21.75
N SER A 102 -19.88 0.62 -21.83
CA SER A 102 -19.59 -0.38 -22.87
C SER A 102 -20.03 -1.80 -22.49
N GLY A 103 -20.60 -1.97 -21.29
CA GLY A 103 -21.02 -3.27 -20.76
C GLY A 103 -19.88 -4.06 -20.11
N GLN A 104 -18.66 -3.53 -20.01
CA GLN A 104 -17.55 -4.24 -19.37
C GLN A 104 -17.68 -4.25 -17.84
N PRO A 105 -17.36 -5.36 -17.16
CA PRO A 105 -17.40 -5.42 -15.70
C PRO A 105 -16.50 -4.37 -15.05
N ARG A 106 -17.08 -3.57 -14.16
CA ARG A 106 -16.35 -2.66 -13.28
C ARG A 106 -16.28 -3.27 -11.89
N PRO A 107 -15.08 -3.41 -11.30
CA PRO A 107 -14.93 -3.93 -9.96
C PRO A 107 -15.57 -2.98 -8.94
N GLY A 108 -16.11 -3.56 -7.88
CA GLY A 108 -16.47 -2.81 -6.68
C GLY A 108 -15.25 -2.61 -5.79
N LEU A 109 -15.32 -1.60 -4.94
CA LEU A 109 -14.25 -1.19 -4.04
C LEU A 109 -14.85 -0.82 -2.68
N ALA A 110 -14.32 -1.41 -1.61
CA ALA A 110 -14.64 -1.04 -0.23
C ALA A 110 -13.38 -0.49 0.43
N VAL A 111 -13.46 0.73 0.96
CA VAL A 111 -12.30 1.48 1.46
C VAL A 111 -12.57 2.20 2.76
N LEU A 112 -11.51 2.45 3.53
CA LEU A 112 -11.50 3.39 4.64
C LEU A 112 -10.76 4.67 4.22
N THR A 113 -11.33 5.84 4.49
CA THR A 113 -10.73 7.14 4.14
C THR A 113 -10.18 7.81 5.41
N PRO A 114 -8.90 8.23 5.42
CA PRO A 114 -8.31 8.86 6.60
C PRO A 114 -8.92 10.24 6.82
N LYS A 115 -9.08 10.65 8.08
CA LYS A 115 -9.45 12.02 8.45
C LYS A 115 -8.51 12.54 9.56
N PRO A 116 -7.82 13.69 9.36
CA PRO A 116 -7.73 14.45 8.11
C PRO A 116 -6.97 13.69 7.01
N ASP A 117 -7.27 13.97 5.74
CA ASP A 117 -6.59 13.39 4.57
C ASP A 117 -5.59 14.34 3.88
N ASP A 118 -5.60 15.62 4.24
CA ASP A 118 -4.84 16.68 3.58
C ASP A 118 -3.35 16.34 3.43
N TRP A 119 -2.73 15.81 4.49
CA TRP A 119 -1.31 15.44 4.45
C TRP A 119 -1.02 14.40 3.37
N PHE A 120 -1.84 13.33 3.29
CA PHE A 120 -1.65 12.27 2.30
C PHE A 120 -1.87 12.79 0.89
N LEU A 121 -2.89 13.63 0.71
CA LEU A 121 -3.23 14.25 -0.56
C LEU A 121 -2.12 15.20 -1.04
N ASP A 122 -1.58 16.04 -0.15
CA ASP A 122 -0.50 16.97 -0.46
C ASP A 122 0.79 16.25 -0.83
N ARG A 123 1.13 15.17 -0.11
CA ARG A 123 2.31 14.34 -0.42
C ARG A 123 2.14 13.62 -1.76
N SER A 124 0.96 13.03 -2.01
CA SER A 124 0.66 12.42 -3.30
C SER A 124 0.80 13.42 -4.45
N ARG A 125 0.21 14.61 -4.31
CA ARG A 125 0.32 15.69 -5.31
C ARG A 125 1.74 16.20 -5.49
N ALA A 126 2.51 16.35 -4.42
CA ALA A 126 3.91 16.77 -4.49
C ALA A 126 4.78 15.75 -5.23
N LEU A 127 4.58 14.45 -4.98
CA LEU A 127 5.23 13.37 -5.71
C LEU A 127 4.87 13.41 -7.21
N CYS A 128 3.58 13.52 -7.52
CA CYS A 128 3.11 13.61 -8.91
C CYS A 128 3.78 14.77 -9.66
N ARG A 129 3.78 15.97 -9.08
CA ARG A 129 4.43 17.15 -9.66
C ARG A 129 5.94 16.97 -9.83
N ARG A 130 6.63 16.44 -8.82
CA ARG A 130 8.10 16.33 -8.83
C ARG A 130 8.61 15.34 -9.86
N PHE A 131 7.87 14.27 -10.10
CA PHE A 131 8.28 13.16 -10.96
C PHE A 131 7.53 13.10 -12.30
N GLY A 132 6.55 13.99 -12.53
CA GLY A 132 5.75 13.99 -13.76
C GLY A 132 4.88 12.73 -13.90
N LEU A 133 4.44 12.16 -12.77
CA LEU A 133 3.68 10.92 -12.72
C LEU A 133 2.23 11.20 -12.30
N LEU A 134 1.34 10.27 -12.62
CA LEU A 134 -0.07 10.31 -12.24
C LEU A 134 -0.41 9.14 -11.31
N PRO A 135 -1.29 9.33 -10.31
CA PRO A 135 -1.79 8.23 -9.50
C PRO A 135 -2.43 7.17 -10.38
N TYR A 136 -2.10 5.91 -10.11
CA TYR A 136 -2.55 4.74 -10.86
C TYR A 136 -2.31 4.85 -12.38
N GLY A 137 -1.24 5.54 -12.79
CA GLY A 137 -0.91 5.77 -14.19
C GLY A 137 -1.94 6.62 -14.94
N GLY A 138 -2.75 7.41 -14.22
CA GLY A 138 -3.82 8.23 -14.79
C GLY A 138 -5.12 7.47 -15.08
N ARG A 139 -5.20 6.18 -14.75
CA ARG A 139 -6.37 5.33 -15.01
C ARG A 139 -7.69 5.90 -14.44
N TYR A 140 -7.61 6.62 -13.33
CA TYR A 140 -8.75 7.19 -12.61
C TYR A 140 -8.78 8.73 -12.66
N GLY A 141 -8.02 9.33 -13.59
CA GLY A 141 -7.84 10.78 -13.64
C GLY A 141 -6.94 11.30 -12.51
N THR A 142 -7.07 12.60 -12.19
CA THR A 142 -6.24 13.28 -11.17
C THR A 142 -6.92 13.38 -9.81
N ASP A 143 -8.21 13.08 -9.71
CA ASP A 143 -9.01 13.22 -8.50
C ASP A 143 -9.06 11.90 -7.71
N VAL A 144 -7.87 11.48 -7.28
CA VAL A 144 -7.68 10.24 -6.51
C VAL A 144 -7.46 10.60 -5.05
N HIS A 145 -8.40 10.20 -4.21
CA HIS A 145 -8.35 10.46 -2.77
C HIS A 145 -7.56 9.38 -2.01
N PRO A 146 -6.84 9.75 -0.94
CA PRO A 146 -6.18 8.81 -0.06
C PRO A 146 -7.17 7.81 0.56
N HIS A 147 -6.82 6.53 0.54
CA HIS A 147 -7.68 5.49 1.11
C HIS A 147 -6.88 4.23 1.43
N LEU A 148 -7.44 3.42 2.33
CA LEU A 148 -7.04 2.04 2.58
C LEU A 148 -8.06 1.10 1.94
N THR A 149 -7.61 0.27 1.00
CA THR A 149 -8.45 -0.76 0.36
C THR A 149 -8.68 -1.94 1.29
N VAL A 150 -9.94 -2.22 1.60
CA VAL A 150 -10.38 -3.38 2.40
C VAL A 150 -10.74 -4.56 1.48
N ALA A 151 -11.40 -4.27 0.36
CA ALA A 151 -11.74 -5.28 -0.65
C ALA A 151 -11.89 -4.64 -2.05
N TYR A 152 -11.52 -5.39 -3.08
CA TYR A 152 -11.59 -5.01 -4.49
C TYR A 152 -11.92 -6.21 -5.37
N GLY A 153 -12.87 -6.08 -6.29
CA GLY A 153 -13.07 -7.14 -7.28
C GLY A 153 -14.34 -7.04 -8.10
N SER A 154 -14.31 -7.74 -9.23
CA SER A 154 -15.46 -7.91 -10.12
C SER A 154 -16.25 -9.13 -9.65
N LEU A 155 -17.41 -8.89 -9.07
CA LEU A 155 -18.43 -9.88 -8.76
C LEU A 155 -19.72 -9.49 -9.47
N ASP A 156 -20.67 -10.41 -9.52
CA ASP A 156 -22.05 -9.98 -9.74
C ASP A 156 -22.53 -9.08 -8.58
N ARG A 157 -23.62 -8.38 -8.83
CA ARG A 157 -24.14 -7.36 -7.92
C ARG A 157 -24.56 -7.94 -6.57
N VAL A 158 -25.19 -9.11 -6.55
CA VAL A 158 -25.77 -9.71 -5.33
C VAL A 158 -24.64 -10.18 -4.41
N GLU A 159 -23.65 -10.87 -4.97
CA GLU A 159 -22.47 -11.31 -4.21
C GLU A 159 -21.68 -10.12 -3.64
N GLN A 160 -21.59 -9.02 -4.41
CA GLN A 160 -20.91 -7.83 -3.97
C GLN A 160 -21.64 -7.14 -2.82
N GLU A 161 -22.96 -6.96 -2.94
CA GLU A 161 -23.78 -6.35 -1.89
C GLU A 161 -23.69 -7.16 -0.59
N ALA A 162 -23.83 -8.49 -0.67
CA ALA A 162 -23.70 -9.37 0.49
C ALA A 162 -22.30 -9.29 1.14
N ARG A 163 -21.24 -9.27 0.32
CA ARG A 163 -19.86 -9.12 0.79
C ARG A 163 -19.65 -7.78 1.50
N PHE A 164 -20.08 -6.68 0.90
CA PHE A 164 -19.89 -5.35 1.46
C PHE A 164 -20.70 -5.14 2.73
N ALA A 165 -21.91 -5.72 2.82
CA ALA A 165 -22.69 -5.74 4.06
C ALA A 165 -21.96 -6.50 5.18
N ALA A 166 -21.37 -7.66 4.88
CA ALA A 166 -20.61 -8.43 5.86
C ALA A 166 -19.35 -7.68 6.35
N ILE A 167 -18.61 -7.02 5.45
CA ILE A 167 -17.46 -6.19 5.81
C ILE A 167 -17.92 -5.00 6.68
N ALA A 168 -18.99 -4.31 6.29
CA ALA A 168 -19.50 -3.16 7.04
C ALA A 168 -19.92 -3.55 8.46
N ALA A 169 -20.69 -4.63 8.62
CA ALA A 169 -21.14 -5.12 9.93
C ALA A 169 -19.97 -5.52 10.83
N ASP A 170 -18.91 -6.08 10.24
CA ASP A 170 -17.72 -6.51 10.97
C ASP A 170 -16.82 -5.35 11.43
N LEU A 171 -16.67 -4.33 10.59
CA LEU A 171 -15.82 -3.17 10.89
C LEU A 171 -16.53 -2.17 11.82
N ALA A 172 -17.85 -2.04 11.74
CA ALA A 172 -18.63 -1.03 12.46
C ALA A 172 -18.33 -0.92 13.98
N PRO A 173 -18.18 -2.03 14.75
CA PRO A 173 -17.91 -1.95 16.19
C PRO A 173 -16.54 -1.37 16.55
N SER A 174 -15.61 -1.32 15.59
CA SER A 174 -14.23 -0.89 15.80
C SER A 174 -13.93 0.49 15.20
N LEU A 175 -14.94 1.15 14.61
CA LEU A 175 -14.82 2.50 14.08
C LEU A 175 -15.44 3.52 15.06
N PRO A 176 -14.83 4.72 15.24
CA PRO A 176 -13.66 5.21 14.52
C PRO A 176 -12.34 4.61 14.99
N LEU A 177 -11.50 4.17 14.05
CA LEU A 177 -10.16 3.63 14.33
C LEU A 177 -9.13 4.77 14.27
N ARG A 178 -8.48 5.07 15.39
CA ARG A 178 -7.36 6.04 15.46
C ARG A 178 -6.06 5.36 15.04
N CYS A 179 -5.25 6.06 14.25
CA CYS A 179 -4.01 5.55 13.67
C CYS A 179 -2.89 6.60 13.76
N GLN A 180 -1.66 6.13 13.92
CA GLN A 180 -0.46 6.96 13.96
C GLN A 180 0.51 6.57 12.84
N PRO A 181 0.69 7.42 11.82
CA PRO A 181 1.55 7.11 10.67
C PRO A 181 3.04 7.15 11.06
N GLY A 182 3.68 5.98 11.13
CA GLY A 182 5.08 5.87 11.55
C GLY A 182 6.12 5.97 10.42
N THR A 183 5.86 5.33 9.27
CA THR A 183 6.83 5.25 8.16
C THR A 183 6.15 5.29 6.80
N ALA A 184 6.88 5.74 5.78
CA ALA A 184 6.58 5.46 4.39
C ALA A 184 7.44 4.29 3.92
N ARG A 185 6.84 3.36 3.18
CA ARG A 185 7.54 2.25 2.53
C ARG A 185 7.62 2.50 1.04
N ILE A 186 8.82 2.34 0.50
CA ILE A 186 9.01 2.14 -0.93
C ILE A 186 8.97 0.65 -1.19
N LEU A 187 7.94 0.22 -1.91
CA LEU A 187 7.79 -1.14 -2.36
C LEU A 187 8.37 -1.29 -3.76
N VAL A 188 8.91 -2.46 -4.01
CA VAL A 188 9.34 -2.91 -5.32
C VAL A 188 8.65 -4.23 -5.59
N ARG A 189 8.13 -4.38 -6.80
CA ARG A 189 7.60 -5.66 -7.28
C ARG A 189 8.73 -6.46 -7.89
N ASP A 190 8.90 -7.69 -7.42
CA ASP A 190 9.76 -8.70 -8.02
C ASP A 190 8.89 -9.93 -8.33
N ASP A 191 8.87 -10.34 -9.59
CA ASP A 191 7.88 -11.27 -10.15
C ASP A 191 6.43 -10.88 -9.75
N ASP A 192 5.80 -11.73 -8.93
CA ASP A 192 4.43 -11.56 -8.44
C ASP A 192 4.35 -11.15 -6.97
N ARG A 193 5.46 -10.72 -6.36
CA ARG A 193 5.49 -10.29 -4.96
C ARG A 193 5.99 -8.86 -4.80
N TRP A 194 5.40 -8.17 -3.84
CA TRP A 194 5.88 -6.88 -3.37
C TRP A 194 6.76 -7.08 -2.14
N TRP A 195 7.87 -6.34 -2.10
CA TRP A 195 8.74 -6.31 -0.94
C TRP A 195 9.17 -4.89 -0.63
N THR A 196 9.42 -4.62 0.64
CA THR A 196 9.90 -3.32 1.09
C THR A 196 11.38 -3.17 0.76
N ARG A 197 11.68 -2.23 -0.12
CA ARG A 197 13.06 -1.89 -0.51
C ARG A 197 13.68 -0.87 0.44
N LEU A 198 12.87 0.04 0.97
CA LEU A 198 13.28 1.10 1.88
C LEU A 198 12.11 1.52 2.77
N GLU A 199 12.41 1.84 4.02
CA GLU A 199 11.53 2.53 4.96
C GLU A 199 12.09 3.92 5.24
N LEU A 200 11.20 4.92 5.24
CA LEU A 200 11.50 6.29 5.58
C LEU A 200 10.62 6.68 6.78
N PRO A 201 11.19 7.10 7.92
CA PRO A 201 10.39 7.59 9.03
C PRO A 201 9.64 8.87 8.61
N LEU A 202 8.36 8.95 8.97
CA LEU A 202 7.53 10.12 8.68
C LEU A 202 7.53 11.12 9.83
N GLY A 203 8.03 10.74 11.01
CA GLY A 203 8.30 11.63 12.16
C GLY A 203 9.50 11.13 12.97
N GLY A 204 10.28 12.06 13.52
CA GLY A 204 11.43 11.77 14.39
C GLY A 204 12.79 11.77 13.69
N GLY A 205 13.29 12.97 13.33
CA GLY A 205 14.72 13.28 13.45
C GLY A 205 14.93 13.94 14.79
N GLY A 206 15.25 13.14 15.80
CA GLY A 206 15.60 13.55 17.15
C GLY A 206 16.41 12.43 17.79
#